data_AF-A0A6N9P990-F1
#
_entry.id   AF-A0A6N9P990-F1
#
_cell.length_a   1.000
_cell.length_b   1.000
_cell.length_c   1.000
_cell.angle_alpha   90.00
_cell.angle_beta   90.00
_cell.angle_gamma   90.00
#
_symmetry.space_group_name_H-M   'P 1'
#
loop_
_entity.id
_entity.type
_entity.pdbx_description
1 polymer ?
#
loop_
_entity_poly.entity_id
_entity_poly.type
_entity_poly.pdbx_seq_one_letter_code
_entity_poly.pdbx_strand_id
1 'polypeptide(L)'
;MIVYDKLWATLRNRGISQYKLIKEYQISTGQLDRLRKNGNVSTYTLNQLCEILECDLSDIAEYHRTPPPSSNAAGRRSPVKSLKKNTP
;
A
#
# COMPACT_ATOMS: atom_id res chain seq x y z
N MET A 1 7.11 -3.05 7.47
CA MET A 1 6.13 -1.99 7.84
C MET A 1 5.00 -1.97 6.83
N ILE A 2 3.80 -1.58 7.25
CA ILE A 2 2.70 -1.31 6.32
C ILE A 2 2.87 0.13 5.81
N VAL A 3 2.72 0.34 4.51
CA VAL A 3 2.73 1.65 3.86
C VAL A 3 1.44 1.88 3.09
N TYR A 4 1.04 3.13 2.93
CA TYR A 4 -0.22 3.52 2.29
C TYR A 4 -0.04 4.33 1.00
N ASP A 5 1.11 4.19 0.32
CA ASP A 5 1.36 4.95 -0.90
C ASP A 5 0.32 4.67 -2.00
N LYS A 6 -0.15 3.42 -2.07
CA LYS A 6 -1.20 2.98 -2.99
C LYS A 6 -2.54 3.68 -2.74
N LEU A 7 -2.88 4.01 -1.48
CA LEU A 7 -4.09 4.76 -1.15
C LEU A 7 -4.18 6.07 -1.93
N TRP A 8 -3.08 6.81 -2.04
CA TRP A 8 -3.06 8.09 -2.73
C TRP A 8 -3.22 7.94 -4.24
N ALA A 9 -2.70 6.85 -4.82
CA ALA A 9 -2.92 6.51 -6.22
C ALA A 9 -4.39 6.14 -6.46
N THR A 10 -4.96 5.30 -5.61
CA THR A 10 -6.36 4.87 -5.69
C THR A 10 -7.33 6.05 -5.54
N LEU A 11 -7.08 6.97 -4.61
CA LEU A 11 -7.84 8.23 -4.49
C LEU A 11 -7.85 9.04 -5.78
N ARG A 12 -6.68 9.22 -6.42
CA ARG A 12 -6.59 9.92 -7.71
C ARG A 12 -7.35 9.19 -8.82
N ASN A 13 -7.19 7.87 -8.91
CA ASN A 13 -7.86 7.06 -9.92
C ASN A 13 -9.38 7.06 -9.77
N ARG A 14 -9.88 7.16 -8.54
CA ARG A 14 -11.32 7.25 -8.21
C ARG A 14 -11.85 8.69 -8.21
N GLY A 15 -11.02 9.70 -8.46
CA GLY A 15 -11.44 11.11 -8.43
C GLY A 15 -11.85 11.61 -7.04
N ILE A 16 -11.37 10.98 -5.97
CA ILE A 16 -11.69 11.34 -4.59
C ILE A 16 -10.53 12.15 -4.00
N SER A 17 -10.84 13.38 -3.58
CA SER A 17 -9.85 14.24 -2.92
C SER A 17 -9.71 13.90 -1.44
N GLN A 18 -8.55 14.21 -0.86
CA GLN A 18 -8.36 14.08 0.59
C GLN A 18 -9.31 14.97 1.39
N TYR A 19 -9.70 16.13 0.83
CA TYR A 19 -10.72 16.99 1.42
C TYR A 19 -12.08 16.29 1.49
N LYS A 20 -12.44 15.53 0.45
CA LYS A 20 -13.67 14.73 0.38
C LYS A 20 -13.71 13.69 1.50
N LEU A 21 -12.59 13.02 1.78
CA LEU A 21 -12.46 12.09 2.91
C LEU A 21 -12.81 12.75 4.24
N ILE A 22 -12.36 13.99 4.47
CA ILE A 22 -12.62 14.71 5.72
C ILE A 22 -14.07 15.20 5.80
N LYS A 23 -14.57 15.83 4.73
CA LYS A 23 -15.85 16.54 4.78
C LYS A 23 -17.06 15.66 4.54
N GLU A 24 -16.96 14.70 3.62
CA GLU A 24 -18.09 13.85 3.25
C GLU A 24 -18.05 12.53 4.01
N TYR A 25 -16.87 11.92 4.09
CA TYR A 25 -16.70 10.59 4.69
C TYR A 25 -16.25 10.62 6.16
N GLN A 26 -16.18 11.80 6.77
CA GLN A 26 -15.88 11.99 8.20
C GLN A 26 -14.57 11.33 8.67
N ILE A 27 -13.60 11.13 7.77
CA ILE A 27 -12.25 10.73 8.16
C ILE A 27 -11.59 11.91 8.88
N SER A 28 -11.23 11.69 10.14
CA SER A 28 -10.59 12.76 10.92
C SER A 28 -9.25 13.17 10.30
N THR A 29 -8.89 14.45 10.47
CA THR A 29 -7.58 14.96 10.05
C THR A 29 -6.42 14.19 10.68
N GLY A 30 -6.58 13.73 11.92
CA GLY A 30 -5.61 12.89 12.61
C GLY A 30 -5.43 11.50 12.00
N GLN A 31 -6.51 10.85 11.54
CA GLN A 31 -6.41 9.57 10.81
C GLN A 31 -5.69 9.77 9.47
N LEU A 32 -6.05 10.84 8.74
CA LEU A 32 -5.42 11.16 7.47
C LEU A 32 -3.91 11.45 7.64
N ASP A 33 -3.53 12.19 8.69
CA ASP A 33 -2.13 12.45 9.01
C ASP A 33 -1.35 11.16 9.36
N ARG A 34 -1.95 10.23 10.11
CA ARG A 34 -1.36 8.91 10.37
C ARG A 34 -1.14 8.13 9.08
N LEU A 35 -2.11 8.11 8.17
CA LEU A 35 -1.97 7.46 6.86
C LEU A 35 -0.79 8.05 6.07
N ARG A 36 -0.63 9.39 6.05
CA ARG A 36 0.50 10.05 5.37
C ARG A 36 1.87 9.67 5.95
N LYS A 37 1.92 9.39 7.25
CA LYS A 37 3.14 9.03 7.98
C LYS A 37 3.36 7.52 8.06
N ASN A 38 2.57 6.71 7.34
CA ASN A 38 2.58 5.25 7.43
C ASN A 38 2.44 4.74 8.89
N GLY A 39 1.64 5.47 9.68
CA GLY A 39 1.38 5.16 11.07
C GLY A 39 0.34 4.05 11.25
N ASN A 40 0.19 3.61 12.50
CA ASN A 40 -0.79 2.59 12.85
C ASN A 40 -2.22 3.13 12.67
N VAL A 41 -3.02 2.40 11.91
CA VAL A 41 -4.46 2.62 11.75
C VAL A 41 -5.20 1.33 12.08
N SER A 42 -6.47 1.44 12.48
CA SER A 42 -7.28 0.25 12.75
C SER A 42 -7.72 -0.40 11.44
N THR A 43 -7.98 -1.70 11.48
CA THR A 43 -8.60 -2.42 10.36
C THR A 43 -9.97 -1.86 10.00
N TYR A 44 -10.69 -1.28 10.96
CA TYR A 44 -11.95 -0.57 10.70
C TYR A 44 -11.76 0.66 9.79
N THR A 45 -10.68 1.44 9.97
CA THR A 45 -10.37 2.56 9.06
C THR A 45 -10.04 2.05 7.66
N LEU A 46 -9.31 0.93 7.56
CA LEU A 46 -9.00 0.32 6.25
C LEU A 46 -10.26 -0.18 5.55
N ASN A 47 -11.18 -0.82 6.30
CA ASN A 47 -12.47 -1.28 5.78
C ASN A 47 -13.28 -0.10 5.23
N GLN A 48 -13.42 0.99 5.99
CA GLN A 48 -14.11 2.20 5.51
C GLN A 48 -13.49 2.76 4.23
N LEU A 49 -12.15 2.79 4.14
CA LEU A 49 -11.49 3.26 2.92
C LEU A 49 -11.79 2.34 1.73
N CYS A 50 -11.79 1.02 1.92
CA CYS A 50 -12.19 0.07 0.88
C CYS A 50 -13.65 0.26 0.44
N GLU A 51 -14.57 0.50 1.37
CA GLU A 51 -15.98 0.78 1.05
C GLU A 51 -16.15 2.09 0.27
N ILE A 52 -15.46 3.16 0.70
CA ILE A 52 -15.52 4.48 0.04
C ILE A 52 -14.91 4.43 -1.38
N LEU A 53 -13.84 3.66 -1.55
CA LEU A 53 -13.07 3.59 -2.79
C LEU A 53 -13.47 2.42 -3.69
N GLU A 54 -14.40 1.58 -3.24
CA GLU A 54 -14.83 0.34 -3.88
C GLU A 54 -13.63 -0.48 -4.38
N CYS A 55 -12.70 -0.80 -3.48
CA CYS A 55 -11.42 -1.43 -3.83
C CYS A 55 -10.97 -2.46 -2.79
N ASP A 56 -9.95 -3.25 -3.15
CA ASP A 56 -9.38 -4.25 -2.26
C ASP A 56 -8.37 -3.63 -1.29
N LEU A 57 -8.08 -4.32 -0.19
CA LEU A 57 -7.09 -3.86 0.79
C LEU A 57 -5.70 -3.65 0.16
N SER A 58 -5.33 -4.49 -0.81
CA SER A 58 -4.06 -4.40 -1.54
C SER A 58 -3.93 -3.15 -2.42
N ASP A 59 -5.04 -2.47 -2.71
CA ASP A 59 -5.08 -1.22 -3.48
C ASP A 59 -4.80 0.01 -2.61
N ILE A 60 -4.80 -0.14 -1.29
CA ILE A 60 -4.58 0.98 -0.36
C ILE A 60 -3.43 0.76 0.62
N ALA A 61 -3.05 -0.50 0.87
CA ALA A 61 -2.01 -0.85 1.82
C ALA A 61 -1.05 -1.89 1.25
N GLU A 62 0.23 -1.76 1.58
CA GLU A 62 1.27 -2.71 1.19
C GLU A 62 2.22 -3.01 2.34
N TYR A 63 2.64 -4.27 2.47
CA TYR A 63 3.66 -4.65 3.43
C TYR A 63 5.05 -4.59 2.82
N HIS A 64 5.88 -3.69 3.32
CA HIS A 64 7.31 -3.69 3.05
C HIS A 64 8.03 -4.55 4.08
N ARG A 65 8.63 -5.66 3.62
CA ARG A 65 9.57 -6.44 4.44
C ARG A 65 10.78 -5.56 4.73
N THR A 66 10.93 -5.14 5.98
CA THR A 66 12.24 -4.67 6.44
C THR A 66 13.14 -5.90 6.53
N PRO A 67 14.20 -6.02 5.71
CA PRO A 67 15.17 -7.07 5.94
C PRO A 67 15.79 -6.85 7.33
N PRO A 68 16.12 -7.92 8.08
CA PRO A 68 16.95 -7.76 9.27
C PRO A 68 18.24 -7.02 8.87
N PRO A 69 18.82 -6.16 9.74
CA PRO A 69 20.13 -5.58 9.48
C PRO A 69 21.07 -6.74 9.18
N SER A 70 21.62 -6.74 7.97
CA SER A 70 22.33 -7.88 7.39
C SER A 70 23.48 -8.32 8.31
N SER A 71 23.39 -9.53 8.88
CA SER A 71 24.59 -10.33 9.10
C SER A 71 24.97 -10.95 7.76
N ASN A 72 25.90 -10.29 7.07
CA ASN A 72 26.67 -10.73 5.89
C ASN A 72 25.95 -11.42 4.74
N ALA A 73 26.17 -10.85 3.54
CA ALA A 73 25.89 -11.46 2.25
C ALA A 73 26.45 -12.89 2.14
N ALA A 74 25.57 -13.89 2.02
CA ALA A 74 25.86 -15.16 1.39
C ALA A 74 24.54 -15.74 0.85
N GLY A 75 24.56 -16.12 -0.42
CA GLY A 75 23.38 -16.18 -1.27
C GLY A 75 22.31 -17.20 -0.90
N ARG A 76 21.11 -16.92 -1.39
CA ARG A 76 20.29 -17.98 -2.00
C ARG A 76 19.82 -17.51 -3.37
N ARG A 77 20.29 -18.26 -4.36
CA ARG A 77 19.85 -18.26 -5.75
C ARG A 77 18.33 -18.42 -5.78
N SER A 78 17.65 -17.65 -6.63
CA SER A 78 16.39 -18.11 -7.20
C SER A 78 16.74 -18.93 -8.45
N PRO A 79 16.41 -20.22 -8.54
CA PRO A 79 16.48 -20.93 -9.80
C PRO A 79 15.06 -21.03 -10.37
N VAL A 80 14.66 -20.12 -11.25
CA VAL A 80 13.66 -20.48 -12.27
C VAL A 80 13.99 -19.79 -13.60
N LYS A 81 14.69 -20.57 -14.43
CA LYS A 81 14.81 -20.55 -15.90
C LYS A 81 14.51 -19.23 -16.62
N SER A 82 15.59 -18.55 -16.99
CA SER A 82 15.66 -17.88 -18.29
C SER A 82 15.76 -18.96 -19.37
N LEU A 83 14.75 -19.07 -20.22
CA LEU A 83 14.89 -19.68 -21.54
C LEU A 83 14.65 -18.56 -22.55
N LYS A 84 15.75 -17.87 -22.90
CA LYS A 84 15.82 -17.04 -24.09
C LYS A 84 15.98 -17.97 -25.31
N LYS A 85 15.03 -17.84 -26.24
CA LYS A 85 15.14 -17.81 -27.72
C LYS A 85 16.45 -18.32 -28.34
N ASN A 86 16.37 -19.20 -29.34
CA ASN A 86 16.71 -18.85 -30.72
C ASN A 86 16.39 -19.99 -31.73
N THR A 87 15.93 -19.52 -32.88
CA THR A 87 15.80 -20.08 -34.25
C THR A 87 17.11 -20.73 -34.76
N PRO A 88 17.12 -21.45 -35.89
CA PRO A 88 16.78 -20.95 -37.25
C PRO A 88 15.30 -21.08 -37.64
#